data_AF-A0A6C0B5L9-F1
#
_entry.id   AF-A0A6C0B5L9-F1
#
_cell.length_a   1.000
_cell.length_b   1.000
_cell.length_c   1.000
_cell.angle_alpha   90.00
_cell.angle_beta   90.00
_cell.angle_gamma   90.00
#
_symmetry.space_group_name_H-M   'P 1'
#
loop_
_entity.id
_entity.type
_entity.pdbx_description
1 polymer ?
#
loop_
_entity_poly.entity_id
_entity_poly.type
_entity_poly.pdbx_seq_one_letter_code
_entity_poly.pdbx_strand_id
1 'polypeptide(L)'
;MNIFLEKYLQLSNKNQNIIISVGQKQNNYTFNNEVPKNTIHKIIQYINNTYKIKKKYYTETIYQKGNEQIKSVNDELTYSIIKDADTLIDNKYLLKWRKYTNDGMVIPSYNIYDHIYKKEILEFLIENSFTCKVIIVNDLHSLDIVFHKPCNIKKVLDFLKQIEHFY
;
A
#
# COMPACT_ATOMS: atom_id res chain seq x y z
N MET A 1 -3.27 -16.41 -3.85
CA MET A 1 -3.05 -15.56 -2.66
C MET A 1 -2.34 -16.28 -1.51
N ASN A 2 -2.90 -17.35 -0.93
CA ASN A 2 -2.35 -17.99 0.29
C ASN A 2 -0.87 -18.37 0.20
N ILE A 3 -0.45 -19.05 -0.88
CA ILE A 3 0.95 -19.45 -1.09
C ILE A 3 1.90 -18.23 -1.07
N PHE A 4 1.48 -17.10 -1.66
CA PHE A 4 2.27 -15.87 -1.67
C PHE A 4 2.43 -15.30 -0.25
N LEU A 5 1.34 -15.26 0.51
CA LEU A 5 1.35 -14.79 1.89
C LEU A 5 2.19 -15.69 2.79
N GLU A 6 2.00 -17.01 2.72
CA GLU A 6 2.78 -17.98 3.49
C GLU A 6 4.29 -17.82 3.26
N LYS A 7 4.68 -17.64 1.99
CA LYS A 7 6.09 -17.46 1.59
C LYS A 7 6.71 -16.16 2.14
N TYR A 8 6.01 -15.03 2.04
CA TYR A 8 6.61 -13.71 2.29
C TYR A 8 6.27 -13.10 3.64
N LEU A 9 5.23 -13.56 4.32
CA LEU A 9 4.81 -12.97 5.60
C LEU A 9 5.87 -13.17 6.68
N GLN A 10 6.57 -14.31 6.65
CA GLN A 10 7.68 -14.57 7.56
C GLN A 10 8.90 -13.68 7.30
N LEU A 11 9.02 -13.09 6.11
CA LEU A 11 10.14 -12.22 5.75
C LEU A 11 9.79 -10.73 5.97
N SER A 12 8.49 -10.43 6.16
CA SER A 12 7.95 -9.08 6.27
C SER A 12 8.51 -8.29 7.46
N ASN A 13 9.00 -7.08 7.19
CA ASN A 13 9.52 -6.11 8.14
C ASN A 13 9.33 -4.67 7.62
N LYS A 14 9.96 -3.67 8.25
CA LYS A 14 9.82 -2.26 7.86
C LYS A 14 10.39 -1.94 6.46
N ASN A 15 11.46 -2.62 6.06
CA ASN A 15 12.16 -2.38 4.80
C ASN A 15 11.77 -3.40 3.73
N GLN A 16 10.98 -4.41 4.08
CA GLN A 16 10.50 -5.42 3.15
C GLN A 16 9.07 -5.74 3.54
N ASN A 17 8.07 -5.23 2.82
CA ASN A 17 6.67 -5.40 3.18
C ASN A 17 5.89 -6.12 2.07
N ILE A 18 4.80 -6.76 2.49
CA ILE A 18 3.77 -7.17 1.55
C ILE A 18 2.82 -6.00 1.40
N ILE A 19 2.52 -5.64 0.16
CA ILE A 19 1.46 -4.70 -0.20
C ILE A 19 0.40 -5.49 -0.96
N ILE A 20 -0.84 -5.40 -0.50
CA ILE A 20 -2.02 -5.91 -1.21
C ILE A 20 -2.83 -4.71 -1.65
N SER A 21 -2.81 -4.41 -2.94
CA SER A 21 -3.65 -3.39 -3.55
C SER A 21 -4.97 -4.02 -3.97
N VAL A 22 -6.08 -3.37 -3.63
CA VAL A 22 -7.44 -3.82 -3.96
C VAL A 22 -7.86 -3.21 -5.30
N GLY A 23 -8.55 -3.98 -6.12
CA GLY A 23 -8.94 -3.52 -7.45
C GLY A 23 -9.47 -4.64 -8.33
N GLN A 24 -9.23 -4.55 -9.63
CA GLN A 24 -9.65 -5.54 -10.62
C GLN A 24 -8.55 -5.86 -11.62
N LYS A 25 -8.35 -7.16 -11.85
CA LYS A 25 -7.49 -7.66 -12.93
C LYS A 25 -8.11 -7.31 -14.27
N GLN A 26 -7.33 -6.63 -15.12
CA GLN A 26 -7.71 -6.38 -16.51
C GLN A 26 -7.14 -7.45 -17.44
N ASN A 27 -5.89 -7.85 -17.23
CA ASN A 27 -5.26 -8.98 -17.91
C ASN A 27 -4.12 -9.57 -17.05
N ASN A 28 -3.30 -10.46 -17.61
CA ASN A 28 -2.21 -11.11 -16.87
C ASN A 28 -1.07 -10.18 -16.43
N TYR A 29 -1.02 -8.96 -16.96
CA TYR A 29 0.06 -7.99 -16.71
C TYR A 29 -0.44 -6.65 -16.19
N THR A 30 -1.74 -6.35 -16.33
CA THR A 30 -2.35 -5.08 -15.90
C THR A 30 -3.43 -5.30 -14.86
N PHE A 31 -3.42 -4.42 -13.86
CA PHE A 31 -4.34 -4.43 -12.74
C PHE A 31 -4.80 -2.99 -12.48
N ASN A 32 -6.11 -2.79 -12.40
CA ASN A 32 -6.68 -1.50 -12.06
C ASN A 32 -6.87 -1.40 -10.55
N ASN A 33 -6.17 -0.48 -9.89
CA ASN A 33 -6.27 -0.24 -8.44
C ASN A 33 -7.37 0.76 -8.06
N GLU A 34 -8.13 1.28 -9.03
CA GLU A 34 -9.20 2.21 -8.75
C GLU A 34 -10.35 1.52 -8.01
N VAL A 35 -10.76 2.12 -6.89
CA VAL A 35 -11.85 1.66 -6.04
C VAL A 35 -12.95 2.72 -6.07
N PRO A 36 -14.21 2.36 -6.34
CA PRO A 36 -15.31 3.32 -6.28
C PRO A 36 -15.40 4.02 -4.93
N LYS A 37 -15.64 5.34 -4.94
CA LYS A 37 -15.75 6.16 -3.71
C LYS A 37 -16.75 5.57 -2.70
N ASN A 38 -17.88 5.03 -3.15
CA ASN A 38 -18.87 4.39 -2.28
C ASN A 38 -18.30 3.15 -1.57
N THR A 39 -17.53 2.33 -2.27
CA THR A 39 -16.85 1.16 -1.71
C THR A 39 -15.82 1.58 -0.67
N ILE A 40 -15.03 2.63 -0.93
CA ILE A 40 -14.11 3.20 0.08
C ILE A 40 -14.86 3.66 1.34
N HIS A 41 -16.00 4.34 1.19
CA HIS A 41 -16.79 4.78 2.35
C HIS A 41 -17.27 3.60 3.20
N LYS A 42 -17.78 2.54 2.57
CA LYS A 42 -18.19 1.30 3.27
C LYS A 42 -17.01 0.66 4.01
N ILE A 43 -15.84 0.60 3.38
CA ILE A 43 -14.62 0.05 3.99
C ILE A 43 -14.19 0.89 5.20
N ILE A 44 -14.16 2.21 5.08
CA ILE A 44 -13.82 3.12 6.19
C ILE A 44 -14.80 2.95 7.35
N GLN A 45 -16.11 2.88 7.07
CA GLN A 45 -17.14 2.64 8.09
C GLN A 45 -16.91 1.30 8.81
N TYR A 46 -16.67 0.23 8.05
CA TYR A 46 -16.35 -1.09 8.61
C TYR A 46 -15.11 -1.04 9.52
N ILE A 47 -14.00 -0.43 9.05
CA ILE A 47 -12.77 -0.32 9.84
C ILE A 47 -13.03 0.38 11.18
N ASN A 48 -13.75 1.50 11.15
CA ASN A 48 -14.06 2.30 12.33
C ASN A 48 -14.95 1.59 13.34
N ASN A 49 -15.87 0.75 12.87
CA ASN A 49 -16.86 0.08 13.71
C ASN A 49 -16.34 -1.25 14.28
N THR A 50 -15.41 -1.91 13.58
CA THR A 50 -14.99 -3.27 13.91
C THR A 50 -13.66 -3.33 14.67
N TYR A 51 -12.74 -2.40 14.44
CA TYR A 51 -11.37 -2.53 14.95
C TYR A 51 -10.96 -1.39 15.86
N LYS A 52 -10.04 -1.68 16.78
CA LYS A 52 -9.24 -0.66 17.44
C LYS A 52 -8.20 -0.12 16.47
N ILE A 53 -8.22 1.19 16.23
CA ILE A 53 -7.41 1.84 15.19
C ILE A 53 -6.62 3.03 15.72
N LYS A 54 -5.46 3.28 15.10
CA LYS A 54 -4.82 4.60 15.11
C LYS A 54 -4.92 5.18 13.71
N LYS A 55 -5.40 6.41 13.59
CA LYS A 55 -5.57 7.11 12.30
C LYS A 55 -4.47 8.13 12.09
N LYS A 56 -4.01 8.27 10.86
CA LYS A 56 -3.17 9.37 10.41
C LYS A 56 -3.68 9.86 9.07
N TYR A 57 -3.70 11.17 8.90
CA TYR A 57 -3.93 11.80 7.61
C TYR A 57 -2.70 12.61 7.24
N TYR A 58 -2.21 12.44 6.03
CA TYR A 58 -1.09 13.20 5.52
C TYR A 58 -1.15 13.31 4.00
N THR A 59 -0.53 14.35 3.49
CA THR A 59 -0.27 14.52 2.08
C THR A 59 1.19 14.18 1.82
N GLU A 60 1.44 13.40 0.78
CA GLU A 60 2.80 13.12 0.32
C GLU A 60 3.00 13.57 -1.12
N THR A 61 4.16 14.16 -1.39
CA THR A 61 4.62 14.40 -2.76
C THR A 61 5.70 13.38 -3.08
N ILE A 62 5.53 12.70 -4.20
CA ILE A 62 6.46 11.68 -4.66
C ILE A 62 7.10 12.13 -5.97
N TYR A 63 8.42 12.10 -5.98
CA TYR A 63 9.25 12.30 -7.16
C TYR A 63 9.85 10.93 -7.51
N GLN A 64 9.54 10.43 -8.71
CA GLN A 64 9.94 9.09 -9.12
C GLN A 64 10.74 9.13 -10.42
N LYS A 65 11.83 8.37 -10.45
CA LYS A 65 12.63 8.10 -11.65
C LYS A 65 13.03 6.64 -11.67
N GLY A 66 12.49 5.87 -12.62
CA GLY A 66 12.60 4.41 -12.58
C GLY A 66 12.18 3.81 -11.24
N ASN A 67 13.15 3.21 -10.53
CA ASN A 67 12.96 2.60 -9.20
C ASN A 67 13.41 3.50 -8.02
N GLU A 68 13.94 4.69 -8.31
CA GLU A 68 14.30 5.69 -7.31
C GLU A 68 13.07 6.52 -6.95
N GLN A 69 12.92 6.79 -5.66
CA GLN A 69 11.81 7.57 -5.13
C GLN A 69 12.31 8.55 -4.06
N ILE A 70 11.95 9.82 -4.21
CA ILE A 70 11.99 10.83 -3.15
C ILE A 70 10.56 11.04 -2.68
N LYS A 71 10.36 10.93 -1.38
CA LYS A 71 9.06 11.13 -0.74
C LYS A 71 9.16 12.28 0.24
N SER A 72 8.33 13.30 0.06
CA SER A 72 8.18 14.43 0.98
C SER A 72 6.89 14.30 1.78
N VAL A 73 6.98 14.30 3.10
CA VAL A 73 5.85 14.32 4.04
C VAL A 73 6.17 15.30 5.15
N ASN A 74 5.35 16.34 5.35
CA ASN A 74 5.54 17.36 6.39
C ASN A 74 6.98 17.91 6.41
N ASP A 75 7.51 18.28 5.24
CA ASP A 75 8.88 18.78 5.03
C ASP A 75 10.01 17.78 5.32
N GLU A 76 9.70 16.54 5.72
CA GLU A 76 10.67 15.45 5.83
C GLU A 76 10.82 14.75 4.47
N LEU A 77 12.06 14.66 4.00
CA LEU A 77 12.41 13.94 2.78
C LEU A 77 12.94 12.55 3.12
N THR A 78 12.32 11.53 2.54
CA THR A 78 12.80 10.16 2.56
C THR A 78 13.23 9.74 1.16
N TYR A 79 14.47 9.26 1.05
CA TYR A 79 15.02 8.71 -0.18
C TYR A 79 14.97 7.19 -0.13
N SER A 80 14.50 6.56 -1.20
CA SER A 80 14.37 5.11 -1.25
C SER A 80 14.56 4.57 -2.66
N ILE A 81 15.25 3.44 -2.77
CA ILE A 81 15.19 2.59 -3.96
C ILE A 81 14.16 1.50 -3.70
N ILE A 82 13.17 1.38 -4.59
CA ILE A 82 12.04 0.46 -4.45
C ILE A 82 12.21 -0.71 -5.42
N LYS A 83 12.11 -1.94 -4.91
CA LYS A 83 12.11 -3.14 -5.74
C LYS A 83 10.94 -4.06 -5.39
N ASP A 84 10.05 -4.29 -6.35
CA ASP A 84 9.05 -5.35 -6.28
C ASP A 84 9.74 -6.68 -6.61
N ALA A 85 10.14 -7.43 -5.58
CA ALA A 85 10.95 -8.64 -5.71
C ALA A 85 10.12 -9.85 -6.18
N ASP A 86 8.82 -9.85 -5.90
CA ASP A 86 7.86 -10.78 -6.45
C ASP A 86 6.48 -10.09 -6.53
N THR A 87 5.65 -10.50 -7.49
CA THR A 87 4.32 -9.94 -7.73
C THR A 87 3.36 -11.05 -8.12
N LEU A 88 2.16 -11.02 -7.54
CA LEU A 88 1.05 -11.89 -7.91
C LEU A 88 -0.18 -11.05 -8.25
N ILE A 89 -0.73 -11.25 -9.44
CA ILE A 89 -2.00 -10.66 -9.86
C ILE A 89 -3.10 -11.71 -9.69
N ASP A 90 -4.00 -11.46 -8.75
CA ASP A 90 -5.25 -12.16 -8.57
C ASP A 90 -6.40 -11.34 -9.19
N ASN A 91 -7.60 -11.91 -9.29
CA ASN A 91 -8.75 -11.23 -9.91
C ASN A 91 -9.13 -9.92 -9.20
N LYS A 92 -9.02 -9.89 -7.86
CA LYS A 92 -9.40 -8.74 -7.02
C LYS A 92 -8.22 -8.05 -6.33
N TYR A 93 -7.02 -8.63 -6.42
CA TYR A 93 -5.87 -8.19 -5.65
C TYR A 93 -4.59 -8.20 -6.47
N LEU A 94 -3.78 -7.17 -6.25
CA LEU A 94 -2.39 -7.12 -6.67
C LEU A 94 -1.53 -7.25 -5.42
N LEU A 95 -0.78 -8.35 -5.33
CA LEU A 95 0.14 -8.61 -4.22
C LEU A 95 1.57 -8.33 -4.65
N LYS A 96 2.28 -7.54 -3.85
CA LYS A 96 3.67 -7.19 -4.09
C LYS A 96 4.51 -7.48 -2.86
N TRP A 97 5.62 -8.17 -3.06
CA TRP A 97 6.68 -8.29 -2.06
C TRP A 97 7.72 -7.21 -2.34
N ARG A 98 7.57 -6.08 -1.66
CA ARG A 98 8.31 -4.85 -1.95
C ARG A 98 9.44 -4.65 -0.96
N LYS A 99 10.63 -4.37 -1.49
CA LYS A 99 11.83 -4.02 -0.72
C LYS A 99 12.14 -2.54 -0.89
N TYR A 100 12.49 -1.90 0.21
CA TYR A 100 12.96 -0.52 0.30
C TYR A 100 14.41 -0.52 0.77
N THR A 101 15.27 0.13 -0.01
CA THR A 101 16.62 0.50 0.41
C THR A 101 16.61 1.99 0.68
N ASN A 102 16.54 2.34 1.98
CA ASN A 102 16.60 3.71 2.45
C ASN A 102 18.02 3.92 2.98
N ASP A 103 18.92 4.49 2.18
CA ASP A 103 20.28 4.76 2.62
C ASP A 103 20.44 6.27 2.89
N GLY A 104 21.20 6.62 3.93
CA GLY A 104 21.54 8.01 4.25
C GLY A 104 22.47 8.65 3.22
N MET A 105 22.94 7.87 2.24
CA MET A 105 23.81 8.26 1.13
C MET A 105 23.12 8.22 -0.25
N VAL A 106 21.81 8.00 -0.34
CA VAL A 106 21.10 8.17 -1.63
C VAL A 106 21.08 9.66 -1.97
N ILE A 107 22.13 10.15 -2.64
CA ILE A 107 22.20 11.50 -3.15
C ILE A 107 21.37 11.54 -4.44
N PRO A 108 20.25 12.29 -4.49
CA PRO A 108 19.51 12.45 -5.73
C PRO A 108 20.42 13.16 -6.74
N SER A 109 20.77 12.50 -7.84
CA SER A 109 21.67 13.07 -8.85
C SER A 109 20.93 13.84 -9.95
N TYR A 110 19.60 13.98 -9.86
CA TYR A 110 18.78 14.48 -10.96
C TYR A 110 17.74 15.52 -10.55
N ASN A 111 17.64 16.58 -11.34
CA ASN A 111 16.55 17.57 -11.31
C ASN A 111 15.37 17.18 -12.24
N ILE A 112 15.47 16.06 -12.96
CA ILE A 112 14.46 15.59 -13.91
C ILE A 112 13.92 14.25 -13.41
N TYR A 113 12.61 14.22 -13.15
CA TYR A 113 11.87 13.05 -12.70
C TYR A 113 10.92 12.59 -13.80
N ASP A 114 10.71 11.28 -13.91
CA ASP A 114 9.75 10.70 -14.86
C ASP A 114 8.33 11.09 -14.46
N HIS A 115 8.08 11.10 -13.14
CA HIS A 115 6.77 11.40 -12.58
C HIS A 115 6.88 12.21 -11.29
N ILE A 116 5.96 13.16 -11.15
CA ILE A 116 5.72 13.90 -9.91
C ILE A 116 4.24 13.80 -9.61
N TYR A 117 3.90 13.24 -8.44
CA TYR A 117 2.51 13.08 -8.05
C TYR A 117 2.30 13.40 -6.58
N LYS A 118 1.18 14.06 -6.30
CA LYS A 118 0.71 14.40 -4.96
C LYS A 118 -0.39 13.42 -4.57
N LYS A 119 -0.27 12.83 -3.38
CA LYS A 119 -1.23 11.86 -2.84
C LYS A 119 -1.77 12.38 -1.53
N GLU A 120 -3.07 12.26 -1.33
CA GLU A 120 -3.68 12.36 -0.02
C GLU A 120 -3.85 10.95 0.54
N ILE A 121 -3.39 10.72 1.77
CA ILE A 121 -3.38 9.39 2.38
C ILE A 121 -4.09 9.45 3.72
N LEU A 122 -5.14 8.64 3.83
CA LEU A 122 -5.76 8.30 5.10
C LEU A 122 -5.31 6.89 5.52
N GLU A 123 -4.51 6.84 6.57
CA GLU A 123 -3.87 5.63 7.08
C GLU A 123 -4.55 5.15 8.36
N PHE A 124 -4.92 3.87 8.39
CA PHE A 124 -5.47 3.16 9.53
C PHE A 124 -4.51 2.07 9.97
N LEU A 125 -3.86 2.25 11.12
CA LEU A 125 -3.13 1.17 11.79
C LEU A 125 -4.14 0.36 12.61
N ILE A 126 -4.47 -0.84 12.11
CA ILE A 126 -5.49 -1.73 12.66
C ILE A 126 -4.83 -2.66 13.68
N GLU A 127 -5.16 -2.47 14.96
CA GLU A 127 -4.75 -3.32 16.09
C GLU A 127 -3.25 -3.64 16.13
N ASN A 128 -2.41 -2.69 15.71
CA ASN A 128 -0.96 -2.85 15.53
C ASN A 128 -0.56 -4.07 14.68
N SER A 129 -1.45 -4.58 13.82
CA SER A 129 -1.25 -5.82 13.05
C SER A 129 -0.97 -5.56 11.57
N PHE A 130 -1.69 -4.63 10.97
CA PHE A 130 -1.49 -4.22 9.58
C PHE A 130 -2.00 -2.79 9.38
N THR A 131 -1.57 -2.18 8.29
CA THR A 131 -1.94 -0.81 7.94
C THR A 131 -2.81 -0.82 6.70
N CYS A 132 -3.94 -0.14 6.74
CA CYS A 132 -4.79 0.10 5.58
C CYS A 132 -4.64 1.57 5.16
N LYS A 133 -4.32 1.81 3.88
CA LYS A 133 -4.10 3.14 3.31
C LYS A 133 -5.13 3.40 2.23
N VAL A 134 -6.02 4.34 2.48
CA VAL A 134 -6.85 4.94 1.44
C VAL A 134 -6.03 6.04 0.79
N ILE A 135 -5.82 5.93 -0.52
CA ILE A 135 -4.97 6.85 -1.28
C ILE A 135 -5.86 7.57 -2.29
N ILE A 136 -5.73 8.89 -2.37
CA ILE A 136 -6.47 9.72 -3.31
C ILE A 136 -5.48 10.49 -4.18
N VAL A 137 -5.64 10.37 -5.50
CA VAL A 137 -4.85 11.07 -6.52
C VAL A 137 -5.80 11.58 -7.60
N ASN A 138 -5.93 12.90 -7.74
CA ASN A 138 -6.83 13.52 -8.73
C ASN A 138 -8.26 12.94 -8.69
N ASP A 139 -8.86 12.87 -7.49
CA ASP A 139 -10.18 12.26 -7.22
C ASP A 139 -10.31 10.75 -7.48
N LEU A 140 -9.28 10.09 -7.96
CA LEU A 140 -9.22 8.63 -8.05
C LEU A 140 -8.83 8.06 -6.70
N HIS A 141 -9.59 7.07 -6.24
CA HIS A 141 -9.38 6.44 -4.95
C HIS A 141 -8.77 5.05 -5.13
N SER A 142 -7.83 4.68 -4.28
CA SER A 142 -7.28 3.32 -4.21
C SER A 142 -7.08 2.89 -2.76
N LEU A 143 -6.89 1.58 -2.56
CA LEU A 143 -6.74 0.99 -1.25
C LEU A 143 -5.56 0.03 -1.23
N ASP A 144 -4.55 0.37 -0.42
CA ASP A 144 -3.40 -0.49 -0.15
C ASP A 144 -3.47 -1.04 1.27
N ILE A 145 -3.22 -2.33 1.41
CA ILE A 145 -3.09 -3.01 2.71
C ILE A 145 -1.64 -3.44 2.86
N VAL A 146 -0.98 -2.92 3.88
CA VAL A 146 0.46 -3.05 4.10
C VAL A 146 0.73 -3.88 5.34
N PHE A 147 1.56 -4.92 5.18
CA PHE A 147 1.91 -5.85 6.25
C PHE A 147 3.32 -5.62 6.76
N HIS A 148 3.43 -5.49 8.08
CA HIS A 148 4.69 -5.48 8.81
C HIS A 148 4.58 -6.47 9.97
N LYS A 149 5.67 -7.14 10.35
CA LYS A 149 5.69 -7.95 11.56
C LYS A 149 5.65 -7.05 12.82
N PRO A 150 4.99 -7.50 13.90
CA PRO A 150 4.18 -8.72 14.02
C PRO A 150 2.80 -8.56 13.34
N CYS A 151 2.32 -9.61 12.67
CA CYS A 151 1.02 -9.61 11.99
C CYS A 151 0.22 -10.89 12.27
N ASN A 152 -1.10 -10.78 12.34
CA ASN A 152 -2.01 -11.92 12.46
C ASN A 152 -2.66 -12.24 11.11
N ILE A 153 -2.16 -13.26 10.41
CA ILE A 153 -2.62 -13.59 9.05
C ILE A 153 -4.13 -13.90 8.98
N LYS A 154 -4.69 -14.52 10.03
CA LYS A 154 -6.12 -14.83 10.08
C LYS A 154 -6.95 -13.55 10.05
N LYS A 155 -6.58 -12.56 10.88
CA LYS A 155 -7.24 -11.24 10.87
C LYS A 155 -7.15 -10.54 9.53
N VAL A 156 -6.02 -10.67 8.85
CA VAL A 156 -5.82 -10.12 7.50
C VAL A 156 -6.75 -10.79 6.50
N LEU A 157 -6.81 -12.12 6.49
CA LEU A 157 -7.66 -12.87 5.58
C LEU A 157 -9.16 -12.60 5.87
N ASP A 158 -9.54 -12.48 7.13
CA ASP A 158 -10.91 -12.12 7.53
C ASP A 158 -11.26 -10.69 7.08
N PHE A 159 -10.32 -9.75 7.21
CA PHE A 159 -10.46 -8.39 6.68
C PHE A 159 -10.63 -8.38 5.16
N LEU A 160 -9.77 -9.11 4.44
CA LEU A 160 -9.83 -9.24 2.97
C LEU A 160 -11.17 -9.83 2.50
N LYS A 161 -11.65 -10.88 3.16
CA LYS A 161 -12.98 -11.45 2.86
C LYS A 161 -14.09 -10.42 3.07
N GLN A 162 -14.02 -9.63 4.14
CA GLN A 162 -15.06 -8.64 4.40
C GLN A 162 -15.07 -7.52 3.36
N ILE A 163 -13.91 -7.04 2.92
CA ILE A 163 -13.86 -5.98 1.89
C ILE A 163 -14.34 -6.47 0.52
N GLU A 164 -14.23 -7.77 0.22
CA GLU A 164 -14.79 -8.35 -1.01
C GLU A 164 -16.30 -8.26 -1.09
N HIS A 165 -17.00 -8.20 0.05
CA HIS A 165 -18.45 -8.02 0.08
C HIS A 165 -18.89 -6.59 -0.22
N PHE A 166 -17.97 -5.62 -0.20
CA PHE A 166 -18.27 -4.22 -0.54
C PHE A 166 -18.04 -3.90 -2.02
N TYR A 167 -17.41 -4.82 -2.74
CA TYR A 167 -17.19 -4.81 -4.18
C TYR A 167 -18.29 -5.58 -4.90
#